data_AF-B1Z7D4-F1
#
_entry.id   AF-B1Z7D4-F1
#
_cell.length_a   1.000
_cell.length_b   1.000
_cell.length_c   1.000
_cell.angle_alpha   90.00
_cell.angle_beta   90.00
_cell.angle_gamma   90.00
#
_symmetry.space_group_name_H-M   'P 1'
#
loop_
_entity.id
_entity.type
_entity.pdbx_description
1 polymer ?
#
loop_
_entity_poly.entity_id
_entity_poly.type
_entity_poly.pdbx_seq_one_letter_code
_entity_poly.pdbx_strand_id
1 'polypeptide(L)'
;MTRRLAVLVLALLPCLPLGPLAAVSARAEPAAAKGPCQPVEFEGQPYTVCTVDLRRERVRLFWLGTDGLPYGSLSSLAERQGGRLGFAMNAGMYDKGQAPVGLYVEDGRELKGVSTANGPGNFHLKPNGVFYVKGDRAGVLDTPRYLRAKPGPDFATQSGPMLVIEGKIHPKISTDGPSQKIRNGVGVRDGGRVAVFAISERPVTFGAFARLFKDNLGCRNALFLDGSVSSLYAPGLGRSDLSRPLGPLVGAVAK
;
A
#
# COMPACT_ATOMS: atom_id res chain seq x y z
N MET A 1 83.41 -6.09 20.53
CA MET A 1 83.79 -4.66 20.54
C MET A 1 82.54 -3.86 20.89
N THR A 2 82.40 -3.36 22.13
CA THR A 2 82.68 -1.95 22.52
C THR A 2 82.01 -0.94 21.59
N ARG A 3 81.20 0.03 22.02
CA ARG A 3 80.52 0.43 23.28
C ARG A 3 79.93 1.81 22.93
N ARG A 4 78.67 2.10 23.31
CA ARG A 4 78.09 3.44 23.65
C ARG A 4 78.46 4.66 22.78
N LEU A 5 77.50 5.51 22.39
CA LEU A 5 76.92 6.51 23.29
C LEU A 5 75.59 7.04 22.72
N ALA A 6 74.65 7.40 23.60
CA ALA A 6 73.48 8.19 23.23
C ALA A 6 73.83 9.69 23.34
N VAL A 7 73.38 10.49 22.38
CA VAL A 7 73.39 11.96 22.47
C VAL A 7 71.94 12.43 22.53
N LEU A 8 71.60 13.12 23.61
CA LEU A 8 70.26 13.66 23.86
C LEU A 8 70.13 15.01 23.12
N VAL A 9 69.36 15.05 22.03
CA VAL A 9 69.06 16.30 21.32
C VAL A 9 67.74 16.86 21.84
N LEU A 10 67.81 17.98 22.58
CA LEU A 10 66.65 18.68 23.09
C LEU A 10 66.02 19.52 21.96
N ALA A 11 65.07 18.95 21.23
CA ALA A 11 64.40 19.64 20.13
C ALA A 11 63.37 20.66 20.65
N LEU A 12 63.59 21.94 20.32
CA LEU A 12 62.64 23.03 20.54
C LEU A 12 61.39 22.81 19.69
N LEU A 13 60.22 22.66 20.33
CA LEU A 13 58.92 22.54 19.68
C LEU A 13 58.44 23.91 19.16
N PRO A 14 58.26 24.10 17.84
CA PRO A 14 57.61 25.31 17.31
C PRO A 14 56.10 25.24 17.56
N CYS A 15 55.55 26.30 18.14
CA CYS A 15 54.11 26.42 18.39
C CYS A 15 53.38 26.67 17.06
N LEU A 16 52.63 25.69 16.57
CA LEU A 16 51.81 25.81 15.35
C LEU A 16 50.49 26.54 15.66
N PRO A 17 50.08 27.53 14.85
CA PRO A 17 48.82 28.25 15.07
C PRO A 17 47.62 27.35 14.75
N LEU A 18 46.62 27.32 15.64
CA LEU A 18 45.33 26.67 15.36
C LEU A 18 44.58 27.48 14.28
N GLY A 19 44.45 26.90 13.09
CA GLY A 19 43.52 27.38 12.08
C GLY A 19 42.06 27.11 12.49
N PRO A 20 41.09 27.92 12.02
CA PRO A 20 39.68 27.75 12.39
C PRO A 20 39.12 26.45 11.80
N LEU A 21 38.53 25.62 12.67
CA LEU A 21 37.79 24.43 12.29
C LEU A 21 36.52 24.83 11.51
N ALA A 22 36.55 24.70 10.19
CA ALA A 22 35.36 24.82 9.36
C ALA A 22 34.40 23.67 9.70
N ALA A 23 33.27 24.00 10.33
CA ALA A 23 32.25 23.03 10.68
C ALA A 23 31.57 22.47 9.42
N VAL A 24 32.02 21.30 8.95
CA VAL A 24 31.38 20.55 7.87
C VAL A 24 30.02 20.07 8.38
N SER A 25 28.97 20.82 8.04
CA SER A 25 27.59 20.44 8.33
C SER A 25 27.20 19.24 7.45
N ALA A 26 27.35 18.04 8.00
CA ALA A 26 26.92 16.81 7.37
C ALA A 26 25.39 16.83 7.26
N ARG A 27 24.88 17.08 6.04
CA ARG A 27 23.48 16.86 5.72
C ARG A 27 23.19 15.37 5.83
N ALA A 28 22.41 14.97 6.84
CA ALA A 28 21.89 13.62 6.93
C ALA A 28 20.95 13.39 5.74
N GLU A 29 21.33 12.51 4.81
CA GLU A 29 20.41 12.01 3.80
C GLU A 29 19.28 11.23 4.50
N PRO A 30 18.01 11.43 4.12
CA PRO A 30 16.91 10.67 4.70
C PRO A 30 17.10 9.20 4.36
N ALA A 31 17.25 8.36 5.39
CA ALA A 31 17.40 6.93 5.23
C ALA A 31 16.23 6.36 4.40
N ALA A 32 16.55 5.61 3.34
CA ALA A 32 15.54 5.00 2.48
C ALA A 32 14.57 4.15 3.30
N ALA A 33 13.27 4.38 3.12
CA ALA A 33 12.21 3.68 3.84
C ALA A 33 12.36 2.16 3.67
N LYS A 34 12.36 1.43 4.80
CA LYS A 34 12.62 -0.03 4.81
C LYS A 34 11.36 -0.82 4.45
N GLY A 35 10.92 -0.77 3.20
CA GLY A 35 9.77 -1.55 2.72
C GLY A 35 9.17 -1.01 1.42
N PRO A 36 8.01 -1.55 0.98
CA PRO A 36 7.35 -1.12 -0.25
C PRO A 36 6.68 0.26 -0.15
N CYS A 37 6.49 0.78 1.07
CA CYS A 37 5.74 1.99 1.37
C CYS A 37 6.63 3.23 1.52
N GLN A 38 6.19 4.35 0.94
CA GLN A 38 6.85 5.65 1.06
C GLN A 38 5.84 6.81 1.06
N PRO A 39 6.13 7.94 1.71
CA PRO A 39 5.32 9.15 1.62
C PRO A 39 5.34 9.73 0.20
N VAL A 40 4.22 10.28 -0.25
CA VAL A 40 4.05 10.93 -1.55
C VAL A 40 3.13 12.14 -1.37
N GLU A 41 3.54 13.30 -1.88
CA GLU A 41 2.65 14.46 -2.02
C GLU A 41 2.17 14.60 -3.46
N PHE A 42 0.89 14.94 -3.63
CA PHE A 42 0.30 15.23 -4.93
C PHE A 42 -0.90 16.17 -4.77
N GLU A 43 -1.01 17.19 -5.63
CA GLU A 43 -2.02 18.27 -5.53
C GLU A 43 -2.14 18.90 -4.12
N GLY A 44 -1.00 19.05 -3.43
CA GLY A 44 -0.96 19.59 -2.06
C GLY A 44 -1.56 18.66 -0.98
N GLN A 45 -1.78 17.38 -1.29
CA GLN A 45 -2.27 16.37 -0.36
C GLN A 45 -1.22 15.29 -0.07
N PRO A 46 -1.03 14.90 1.21
CA PRO A 46 -0.16 13.82 1.61
C PRO A 46 -0.83 12.44 1.49
N TYR A 47 -0.06 11.48 0.99
CA TYR A 47 -0.43 10.06 0.84
C TYR A 47 0.72 9.16 1.29
N THR A 48 0.42 7.94 1.73
CA THR A 48 1.39 6.84 1.75
C THR A 48 1.11 5.92 0.57
N VAL A 49 2.14 5.61 -0.23
CA VAL A 49 2.05 4.75 -1.41
C VAL A 49 2.93 3.53 -1.23
N CYS A 50 2.34 2.34 -1.29
CA CYS A 50 3.01 1.05 -1.20
C CYS A 50 3.07 0.38 -2.57
N THR A 51 4.27 0.26 -3.14
CA THR A 51 4.49 -0.30 -4.49
C THR A 51 5.10 -1.70 -4.38
N VAL A 52 4.46 -2.70 -4.97
CA VAL A 52 4.86 -4.11 -4.88
C VAL A 52 5.21 -4.65 -6.26
N ASP A 53 6.43 -5.17 -6.40
CA ASP A 53 6.86 -5.92 -7.58
C ASP A 53 6.54 -7.42 -7.38
N LEU A 54 5.56 -7.94 -8.11
CA LEU A 54 5.08 -9.33 -7.98
C LEU A 54 6.10 -10.37 -8.45
N ARG A 55 7.20 -9.96 -9.07
CA ARG A 55 8.37 -10.81 -9.33
C ARG A 55 9.19 -11.04 -8.07
N ARG A 56 9.16 -10.10 -7.11
CA ARG A 56 9.99 -10.10 -5.89
C ARG A 56 9.23 -10.41 -4.60
N GLU A 57 7.96 -10.04 -4.53
CA GLU A 57 7.07 -10.23 -3.37
C GLU A 57 5.78 -10.98 -3.76
N ARG A 58 4.99 -11.45 -2.80
CA ARG A 58 3.60 -11.90 -3.04
C ARG A 58 2.64 -10.86 -2.47
N VAL A 59 1.60 -10.49 -3.24
CA VAL A 59 0.40 -9.89 -2.66
C VAL A 59 -0.57 -11.03 -2.29
N ARG A 60 -1.06 -11.03 -1.06
CA ARG A 60 -2.08 -11.96 -0.56
C ARG A 60 -3.28 -11.20 -0.02
N LEU A 61 -4.42 -11.89 0.03
CA LEU A 61 -5.57 -11.48 0.82
C LEU A 61 -5.65 -12.37 2.05
N PHE A 62 -6.25 -11.83 3.12
CA PHE A 62 -6.47 -12.54 4.38
C PHE A 62 -7.86 -12.17 4.91
N TRP A 63 -8.74 -13.14 5.13
CA TRP A 63 -10.03 -12.87 5.79
C TRP A 63 -10.17 -13.62 7.10
N LEU A 64 -10.08 -14.95 7.07
CA LEU A 64 -10.28 -15.81 8.24
C LEU A 64 -8.95 -16.44 8.69
N GLY A 65 -8.76 -16.57 10.00
CA GLY A 65 -7.69 -17.37 10.58
C GLY A 65 -7.96 -18.86 10.45
N THR A 66 -6.99 -19.68 10.89
CA THR A 66 -7.12 -21.15 10.99
C THR A 66 -8.20 -21.60 11.99
N ASP A 67 -8.63 -20.70 12.86
CA ASP A 67 -9.74 -20.80 13.80
C ASP A 67 -11.12 -20.52 13.15
N GLY A 68 -11.15 -20.12 11.87
CA GLY A 68 -12.36 -19.72 11.15
C GLY A 68 -12.89 -18.34 11.53
N LEU A 69 -12.19 -17.58 12.37
CA LEU A 69 -12.59 -16.25 12.81
C LEU A 69 -11.90 -15.16 11.97
N PRO A 70 -12.52 -14.00 11.73
CA PRO A 70 -11.86 -12.90 11.02
C PRO A 70 -10.59 -12.43 11.74
N TYR A 71 -9.52 -12.12 10.98
CA TYR A 71 -8.30 -11.51 11.56
C TYR A 71 -8.62 -10.23 12.35
N GLY A 72 -9.56 -9.43 11.84
CA GLY A 72 -10.20 -8.30 12.54
C GLY A 72 -9.34 -7.05 12.74
N SER A 73 -8.02 -7.15 12.73
CA SER A 73 -7.12 -6.00 12.81
C SER A 73 -5.84 -6.23 12.02
N LEU A 74 -5.15 -5.13 11.70
CA LEU A 74 -3.82 -5.18 11.09
C LEU A 74 -2.76 -5.71 12.06
N SER A 75 -2.92 -5.49 13.37
CA SER A 75 -2.02 -6.04 14.40
C SER A 75 -2.10 -7.57 14.49
N SER A 76 -3.32 -8.13 14.53
CA SER A 76 -3.57 -9.58 14.52
C SER A 76 -2.98 -10.26 13.28
N LEU A 77 -3.07 -9.61 12.12
CA LEU A 77 -2.40 -10.08 10.90
C LEU A 77 -0.87 -9.98 11.00
N ALA A 78 -0.33 -8.86 11.50
CA ALA A 78 1.10 -8.66 11.66
C ALA A 78 1.74 -9.64 12.64
N GLU A 79 1.07 -9.94 13.75
CA GLU A 79 1.49 -10.96 14.73
C GLU A 79 1.52 -12.36 14.09
N ARG A 80 0.47 -12.73 13.34
CA ARG A 80 0.37 -14.05 12.69
C ARG A 80 1.30 -14.23 11.49
N GLN A 81 1.63 -13.17 10.74
CA GLN A 81 2.56 -13.23 9.61
C GLN A 81 4.03 -12.93 10.01
N GLY A 82 4.25 -12.30 11.17
CA GLY A 82 5.55 -11.87 11.66
C GLY A 82 6.28 -10.92 10.70
N GLY A 83 7.61 -10.93 10.79
CA GLY A 83 8.49 -10.07 9.99
C GLY A 83 8.47 -10.28 8.47
N ARG A 84 7.61 -11.16 7.94
CA ARG A 84 7.40 -11.34 6.49
C ARG A 84 6.46 -10.29 5.90
N LEU A 85 5.65 -9.61 6.70
CA LEU A 85 4.62 -8.67 6.24
C LEU A 85 5.20 -7.28 5.97
N GLY A 86 5.41 -6.95 4.69
CA GLY A 86 5.99 -5.67 4.27
C GLY A 86 5.03 -4.48 4.39
N PHE A 87 3.73 -4.73 4.19
CA PHE A 87 2.63 -3.84 4.55
C PHE A 87 1.30 -4.61 4.61
N ALA A 88 0.28 -4.04 5.26
CA ALA A 88 -1.11 -4.48 5.12
C ALA A 88 -2.11 -3.32 5.22
N MET A 89 -3.26 -3.43 4.56
CA MET A 89 -4.41 -2.53 4.71
C MET A 89 -5.73 -3.30 4.58
N ASN A 90 -6.84 -2.65 4.93
CA ASN A 90 -8.17 -3.14 4.61
C ASN A 90 -8.36 -3.32 3.08
N ALA A 91 -8.95 -4.43 2.67
CA ALA A 91 -9.18 -4.78 1.26
C ALA A 91 -10.57 -4.30 0.79
N GLY A 92 -11.30 -5.11 0.03
CA GLY A 92 -12.65 -4.78 -0.43
C GLY A 92 -13.68 -4.66 0.68
N MET A 93 -14.86 -4.16 0.30
CA MET A 93 -15.92 -3.83 1.25
C MET A 93 -16.49 -5.05 1.97
N TYR A 94 -16.83 -4.82 3.24
CA TYR A 94 -17.32 -5.83 4.16
C TYR A 94 -18.57 -5.34 4.91
N ASP A 95 -19.34 -6.29 5.44
CA ASP A 95 -20.55 -6.02 6.23
C ASP A 95 -20.26 -5.91 7.74
N LYS A 96 -21.30 -5.74 8.56
CA LYS A 96 -21.14 -5.61 10.03
C LYS A 96 -20.56 -6.86 10.70
N GLY A 97 -20.61 -8.03 10.05
CA GLY A 97 -20.02 -9.28 10.50
C GLY A 97 -18.62 -9.52 9.93
N GLN A 98 -17.97 -8.48 9.38
CA GLN A 98 -16.64 -8.54 8.78
C GLN A 98 -16.55 -9.43 7.53
N ALA A 99 -17.68 -9.86 6.96
CA ALA A 99 -17.74 -10.69 5.77
C ALA A 99 -17.70 -9.84 4.48
N PRO A 100 -17.05 -10.30 3.40
CA PRO A 100 -17.00 -9.58 2.13
C PRO A 100 -18.40 -9.39 1.52
N VAL A 101 -18.68 -8.18 1.05
CA VAL A 101 -19.95 -7.80 0.39
C VAL A 101 -20.07 -8.40 -1.02
N GLY A 102 -18.94 -8.59 -1.70
CA GLY A 102 -18.85 -9.14 -3.05
C GLY A 102 -17.78 -10.22 -3.16
N LEU A 103 -17.23 -10.43 -4.36
CA LEU A 103 -16.26 -11.48 -4.63
C LEU A 103 -15.14 -11.52 -3.59
N TYR A 104 -14.87 -12.70 -3.07
CA TYR A 104 -13.68 -13.00 -2.29
C TYR A 104 -13.10 -14.36 -2.67
N VAL A 105 -11.83 -14.35 -3.08
CA VAL A 105 -11.05 -15.54 -3.41
C VAL A 105 -9.75 -15.50 -2.60
N GLU A 106 -9.43 -16.59 -1.92
CA GLU A 106 -8.21 -16.77 -1.13
C GLU A 106 -7.60 -18.15 -1.44
N ASP A 107 -6.30 -18.20 -1.71
CA ASP A 107 -5.55 -19.40 -2.15
C ASP A 107 -6.29 -20.22 -3.25
N GLY A 108 -6.84 -19.52 -4.24
CA GLY A 108 -7.57 -20.07 -5.39
C GLY A 108 -9.00 -20.52 -5.12
N ARG A 109 -9.50 -20.39 -3.88
CA ARG A 109 -10.85 -20.81 -3.48
C ARG A 109 -11.79 -19.62 -3.38
N GLU A 110 -12.89 -19.65 -4.13
CA GLU A 110 -13.97 -18.67 -3.97
C GLU A 110 -14.73 -18.93 -2.66
N LEU A 111 -14.64 -17.99 -1.72
CA LEU A 111 -15.35 -18.03 -0.44
C LEU A 111 -16.62 -17.16 -0.46
N LYS A 112 -16.69 -16.22 -1.41
CA LYS A 112 -17.86 -15.37 -1.65
C LYS A 112 -17.94 -15.02 -3.13
N GLY A 113 -19.13 -15.19 -3.73
CA GLY A 113 -19.36 -14.89 -5.14
C GLY A 113 -19.46 -13.41 -5.49
N VAL A 114 -19.33 -13.11 -6.79
CA VAL A 114 -19.40 -11.75 -7.35
C VAL A 114 -20.77 -11.12 -7.09
N SER A 115 -20.80 -9.94 -6.48
CA SER A 115 -22.03 -9.16 -6.30
C SER A 115 -22.23 -8.16 -7.44
N THR A 116 -23.27 -8.39 -8.24
CA THR A 116 -23.77 -7.48 -9.29
C THR A 116 -24.91 -6.58 -8.80
N ALA A 117 -25.37 -6.78 -7.56
CA ALA A 117 -26.51 -6.07 -6.97
C ALA A 117 -26.39 -4.54 -7.05
N ASN A 118 -27.55 -3.87 -7.02
CA ASN A 118 -27.69 -2.43 -6.85
C ASN A 118 -28.10 -2.11 -5.41
N GLY A 119 -27.82 -0.89 -4.95
CA GLY A 119 -28.06 -0.48 -3.57
C GLY A 119 -27.46 0.90 -3.26
N PRO A 120 -27.43 1.30 -1.98
CA PRO A 120 -26.83 2.56 -1.54
C PRO A 120 -25.31 2.45 -1.31
N GLY A 121 -24.62 3.59 -1.33
CA GLY A 121 -23.21 3.68 -0.93
C GLY A 121 -22.19 3.24 -1.99
N ASN A 122 -20.91 3.33 -1.63
CA ASN A 122 -19.78 3.30 -2.56
C ASN A 122 -19.69 1.99 -3.39
N PHE A 123 -19.98 0.83 -2.79
CA PHE A 123 -20.00 -0.47 -3.51
C PHE A 123 -20.93 -0.48 -4.73
N HIS A 124 -22.00 0.32 -4.66
CA HIS A 124 -23.06 0.39 -5.64
C HIS A 124 -22.91 1.58 -6.60
N LEU A 125 -21.87 2.40 -6.44
CA LEU A 125 -21.49 3.43 -7.43
C LEU A 125 -20.87 2.75 -8.66
N LYS A 126 -21.74 2.18 -9.51
CA LYS A 126 -21.33 1.36 -10.66
C LYS A 126 -20.67 2.21 -11.78
N PRO A 127 -19.61 1.69 -12.43
CA PRO A 127 -18.99 0.38 -12.20
C PRO A 127 -18.17 0.28 -10.91
N ASN A 128 -18.48 -0.76 -10.13
CA ASN A 128 -17.62 -1.32 -9.10
C ASN A 128 -16.70 -2.38 -9.75
N GLY A 129 -15.68 -2.88 -9.05
CA GLY A 129 -14.65 -3.71 -9.66
C GLY A 129 -14.00 -4.71 -8.73
N VAL A 130 -13.11 -5.50 -9.32
CA VAL A 130 -12.35 -6.57 -8.68
C VAL A 130 -10.86 -6.27 -8.84
N PHE A 131 -10.14 -6.24 -7.72
CA PHE A 131 -8.69 -6.43 -7.71
C PHE A 131 -8.42 -7.92 -7.58
N TYR A 132 -7.50 -8.45 -8.39
CA TYR A 132 -7.11 -9.86 -8.35
C TYR A 132 -5.61 -10.05 -8.57
N VAL A 133 -5.10 -11.19 -8.10
CA VAL A 133 -3.72 -11.66 -8.27
C VAL A 133 -3.74 -13.08 -8.85
N LYS A 134 -2.85 -13.36 -9.79
CA LYS A 134 -2.61 -14.68 -10.37
C LYS A 134 -1.12 -14.85 -10.67
N GLY A 135 -0.45 -15.71 -9.93
CA GLY A 135 0.99 -15.93 -9.98
C GLY A 135 1.79 -14.64 -9.72
N ASP A 136 2.47 -14.15 -10.74
CA ASP A 136 3.28 -12.93 -10.75
C ASP A 136 2.60 -11.77 -11.52
N ARG A 137 1.25 -11.81 -11.66
CA ARG A 137 0.43 -10.71 -12.19
C ARG A 137 -0.69 -10.33 -11.24
N ALA A 138 -1.03 -9.05 -11.23
CA ALA A 138 -2.27 -8.53 -10.68
C ALA A 138 -3.07 -7.79 -11.76
N GLY A 139 -4.37 -7.67 -11.54
CA GLY A 139 -5.27 -6.91 -12.40
C GLY A 139 -6.32 -6.16 -11.58
N VAL A 140 -6.82 -5.08 -12.18
CA VAL A 140 -8.02 -4.38 -11.73
C VAL A 140 -8.97 -4.30 -12.92
N LEU A 141 -10.19 -4.83 -12.76
CA LEU A 141 -11.23 -4.83 -13.78
C LEU A 141 -12.55 -4.36 -13.16
N ASP A 142 -13.39 -3.65 -13.91
CA ASP A 142 -14.81 -3.51 -13.54
C ASP A 142 -15.49 -4.88 -13.54
N THR A 143 -16.54 -5.01 -12.74
CA THR A 143 -17.25 -6.27 -12.52
C THR A 143 -17.72 -6.94 -13.84
N PRO A 144 -18.31 -6.21 -14.82
CA PRO A 144 -18.62 -6.79 -16.14
C PRO A 144 -17.41 -7.32 -16.92
N ARG A 145 -16.28 -6.58 -16.97
CA ARG A 145 -15.05 -7.07 -17.62
C ARG A 145 -14.51 -8.31 -16.88
N TYR A 146 -14.50 -8.33 -15.55
CA TYR A 146 -14.05 -9.47 -14.75
C TYR A 146 -14.86 -10.75 -15.05
N LEU A 147 -16.19 -10.65 -15.05
CA LEU A 147 -17.10 -11.78 -15.33
C LEU A 147 -16.95 -12.38 -16.73
N ARG A 148 -16.55 -11.57 -17.72
CA ARG A 148 -16.22 -12.05 -19.08
C ARG A 148 -14.83 -12.67 -19.15
N ALA A 149 -13.84 -12.05 -18.51
CA ALA A 149 -12.44 -12.47 -18.57
C ALA A 149 -12.16 -13.76 -17.79
N LYS A 150 -12.93 -14.04 -16.72
CA LYS A 150 -12.81 -15.23 -15.85
C LYS A 150 -11.35 -15.61 -15.54
N PRO A 151 -10.55 -14.71 -14.93
CA PRO A 151 -9.09 -14.91 -14.83
C PRO A 151 -8.67 -16.15 -14.03
N GLY A 152 -9.56 -16.70 -13.19
CA GLY A 152 -9.26 -17.81 -12.27
C GLY A 152 -8.11 -17.45 -11.32
N PRO A 153 -8.28 -16.43 -10.46
CA PRO A 153 -7.20 -15.85 -9.68
C PRO A 153 -6.88 -16.68 -8.44
N ASP A 154 -5.66 -16.49 -7.91
CA ASP A 154 -5.25 -17.06 -6.62
C ASP A 154 -5.85 -16.22 -5.47
N PHE A 155 -5.95 -14.90 -5.66
CA PHE A 155 -6.58 -13.98 -4.73
C PHE A 155 -7.46 -12.98 -5.47
N ALA A 156 -8.65 -12.67 -4.96
CA ALA A 156 -9.47 -11.60 -5.50
C ALA A 156 -10.38 -10.97 -4.44
N THR A 157 -10.61 -9.66 -4.57
CA THR A 157 -11.51 -8.90 -3.70
C THR A 157 -12.33 -7.90 -4.53
N GLN A 158 -13.64 -7.88 -4.33
CA GLN A 158 -14.52 -6.90 -4.96
C GLN A 158 -14.73 -5.68 -4.07
N SER A 159 -14.71 -4.50 -4.67
CA SER A 159 -15.01 -3.22 -4.02
C SER A 159 -15.61 -2.24 -5.02
N GLY A 160 -15.91 -1.01 -4.61
CA GLY A 160 -16.38 0.03 -5.52
C GLY A 160 -16.38 1.42 -4.91
N PRO A 161 -16.28 2.50 -5.72
CA PRO A 161 -16.25 2.49 -7.18
C PRO A 161 -14.90 2.06 -7.76
N MET A 162 -14.86 1.70 -9.04
CA MET A 162 -13.63 1.87 -9.82
C MET A 162 -13.22 3.35 -9.76
N LEU A 163 -11.94 3.65 -9.52
CA LEU A 163 -11.39 5.02 -9.53
C LEU A 163 -11.01 5.43 -10.95
N VAL A 164 -10.28 4.55 -11.64
CA VAL A 164 -9.75 4.75 -12.99
C VAL A 164 -10.08 3.52 -13.83
N ILE A 165 -10.53 3.72 -15.07
CA ILE A 165 -10.98 2.69 -16.01
C ILE A 165 -10.31 2.97 -17.35
N GLU A 166 -9.41 2.08 -17.79
CA GLU A 166 -8.66 2.15 -19.05
C GLU A 166 -7.85 3.46 -19.28
N GLY A 167 -7.59 4.22 -18.21
CA GLY A 167 -6.91 5.52 -18.20
C GLY A 167 -7.84 6.74 -18.03
N LYS A 168 -9.17 6.52 -17.88
CA LYS A 168 -10.16 7.57 -17.64
C LYS A 168 -10.65 7.52 -16.19
N ILE A 169 -10.88 8.67 -15.56
CA ILE A 169 -11.53 8.72 -14.24
C ILE A 169 -12.98 8.22 -14.39
N HIS A 170 -13.47 7.51 -13.37
CA HIS A 170 -14.83 7.00 -13.33
C HIS A 170 -15.88 8.11 -13.55
N PRO A 171 -16.86 7.93 -14.47
CA PRO A 171 -17.69 9.03 -14.98
C PRO A 171 -18.65 9.65 -13.95
N LYS A 172 -18.90 8.98 -12.82
CA LYS A 172 -19.69 9.50 -11.69
C LYS A 172 -18.85 10.09 -10.55
N ILE A 173 -17.52 10.11 -10.68
CA ILE A 173 -16.63 10.82 -9.74
C ILE A 173 -16.53 12.26 -10.23
N SER A 174 -17.04 13.20 -9.44
CA SER A 174 -16.81 14.63 -9.66
C SER A 174 -15.39 15.04 -9.23
N THR A 175 -14.82 16.01 -9.93
CA THR A 175 -13.45 16.53 -9.74
C THR A 175 -13.16 16.83 -8.27
N ASP A 176 -14.05 17.60 -7.64
CA ASP A 176 -13.93 18.03 -6.24
C ASP A 176 -15.26 17.78 -5.50
N GLY A 177 -15.74 16.54 -5.58
CA GLY A 177 -17.01 16.15 -4.95
C GLY A 177 -17.05 16.35 -3.43
N PRO A 178 -18.24 16.60 -2.84
CA PRO A 178 -18.39 17.03 -1.44
C PRO A 178 -17.98 15.97 -0.41
N SER A 179 -17.84 14.70 -0.81
CA SER A 179 -17.38 13.64 0.09
C SER A 179 -15.86 13.70 0.25
N GLN A 180 -15.39 14.18 1.41
CA GLN A 180 -14.01 14.07 1.84
C GLN A 180 -13.87 13.02 2.95
N LYS A 181 -12.95 12.07 2.76
CA LYS A 181 -12.65 10.98 3.72
C LYS A 181 -11.19 10.57 3.60
N ILE A 182 -10.64 9.93 4.63
CA ILE A 182 -9.48 9.04 4.44
C ILE A 182 -9.89 7.97 3.42
N ARG A 183 -9.04 7.70 2.44
CA ARG A 183 -9.32 6.77 1.34
C ARG A 183 -8.13 5.87 1.11
N ASN A 184 -8.38 4.57 0.93
CA ASN A 184 -7.40 3.65 0.37
C ASN A 184 -7.88 3.01 -0.94
N GLY A 185 -6.92 2.54 -1.74
CA GLY A 185 -7.17 2.04 -3.09
C GLY A 185 -6.01 1.21 -3.61
N VAL A 186 -6.26 0.51 -4.72
CA VAL A 186 -5.26 -0.28 -5.43
C VAL A 186 -5.35 -0.04 -6.93
N GLY A 187 -4.20 0.16 -7.56
CA GLY A 187 -4.03 0.24 -9.01
C GLY A 187 -2.98 -0.76 -9.50
N VAL A 188 -2.95 -0.97 -10.81
CA VAL A 188 -1.96 -1.85 -11.46
C VAL A 188 -1.29 -1.14 -12.64
N ARG A 189 0.00 -1.40 -12.80
CA ARG A 189 0.84 -0.91 -13.90
C ARG A 189 1.85 -1.98 -14.36
N ASP A 190 2.69 -1.63 -15.34
CA ASP A 190 3.69 -2.54 -15.91
C ASP A 190 3.11 -3.89 -16.37
N GLY A 191 2.05 -3.87 -17.18
CA GLY A 191 1.35 -5.08 -17.63
C GLY A 191 0.77 -5.96 -16.51
N GLY A 192 0.57 -5.40 -15.31
CA GLY A 192 0.15 -6.13 -14.11
C GLY A 192 1.29 -6.72 -13.29
N ARG A 193 2.57 -6.44 -13.60
CA ARG A 193 3.72 -6.85 -12.77
C ARG A 193 3.85 -6.07 -11.47
N VAL A 194 3.30 -4.85 -11.45
CA VAL A 194 3.37 -3.95 -10.30
C VAL A 194 1.97 -3.62 -9.80
N ALA A 195 1.71 -3.97 -8.54
CA ALA A 195 0.55 -3.51 -7.80
C ALA A 195 0.93 -2.26 -6.98
N VAL A 196 0.09 -1.22 -7.04
CA VAL A 196 0.32 0.04 -6.34
C VAL A 196 -0.86 0.27 -5.40
N PHE A 197 -0.61 0.27 -4.11
CA PHE A 197 -1.59 0.59 -3.08
C PHE A 197 -1.35 2.02 -2.57
N ALA A 198 -2.41 2.74 -2.23
CA ALA A 198 -2.30 4.07 -1.66
C ALA A 198 -3.31 4.27 -0.55
N ILE A 199 -2.96 5.08 0.44
CA ILE A 199 -3.86 5.66 1.45
C ILE A 199 -3.61 7.16 1.56
N SER A 200 -4.66 7.97 1.76
CA SER A 200 -4.53 9.41 2.03
C SER A 200 -4.32 9.69 3.51
N GLU A 201 -3.39 10.59 3.87
CA GLU A 201 -3.15 10.94 5.29
C GLU A 201 -4.12 12.02 5.79
N ARG A 202 -4.85 12.66 4.87
CA ARG A 202 -5.93 13.61 5.16
C ARG A 202 -7.20 13.24 4.41
N PRO A 203 -8.37 13.78 4.81
CA PRO A 203 -9.59 13.63 4.03
C PRO A 203 -9.44 14.21 2.63
N VAL A 204 -9.75 13.42 1.61
CA VAL A 204 -9.69 13.84 0.19
C VAL A 204 -10.97 13.49 -0.56
N THR A 205 -11.23 14.22 -1.65
CA THR A 205 -12.34 13.92 -2.56
C THR A 205 -12.08 12.63 -3.33
N PHE A 206 -13.14 12.02 -3.88
CA PHE A 206 -12.96 10.88 -4.80
C PHE A 206 -12.18 11.28 -6.06
N GLY A 207 -12.36 12.51 -6.56
CA GLY A 207 -11.67 13.01 -7.75
C GLY A 207 -10.18 13.20 -7.54
N ALA A 208 -9.76 13.83 -6.44
CA ALA A 208 -8.34 13.96 -6.06
C ALA A 208 -7.68 12.59 -5.92
N PHE A 209 -8.35 11.63 -5.27
CA PHE A 209 -7.82 10.27 -5.11
C PHE A 209 -7.75 9.50 -6.44
N ALA A 210 -8.70 9.71 -7.36
CA ALA A 210 -8.65 9.13 -8.70
C ALA A 210 -7.54 9.75 -9.57
N ARG A 211 -7.29 11.06 -9.46
CA ARG A 211 -6.17 11.77 -10.11
C ARG A 211 -4.82 11.27 -9.60
N LEU A 212 -4.66 11.02 -8.29
CA LEU A 212 -3.44 10.37 -7.76
C LEU A 212 -3.14 9.07 -8.52
N PHE A 213 -4.12 8.16 -8.65
CA PHE A 213 -3.91 6.89 -9.35
C PHE A 213 -3.64 7.06 -10.84
N LYS A 214 -4.39 7.92 -11.53
CA LYS A 214 -4.28 8.12 -12.98
C LYS A 214 -3.01 8.87 -13.37
N ASP A 215 -2.78 10.01 -12.74
CA ASP A 215 -1.88 11.06 -13.22
C ASP A 215 -0.50 11.00 -12.54
N ASN A 216 -0.44 10.65 -11.25
CA ASN A 216 0.83 10.51 -10.53
C ASN A 216 1.36 9.06 -10.53
N LEU A 217 0.49 8.10 -10.23
CA LEU A 217 0.89 6.69 -10.10
C LEU A 217 0.87 5.91 -11.43
N GLY A 218 0.34 6.50 -12.50
CA GLY A 218 0.31 5.91 -13.84
C GLY A 218 -0.54 4.63 -13.97
N CYS A 219 -1.53 4.45 -13.10
CA CYS A 219 -2.39 3.26 -13.09
C CYS A 219 -3.54 3.41 -14.09
N ARG A 220 -3.53 2.59 -15.15
CA ARG A 220 -4.63 2.60 -16.15
C ARG A 220 -5.94 2.05 -15.61
N ASN A 221 -5.90 1.17 -14.62
CA ASN A 221 -7.06 0.74 -13.86
C ASN A 221 -6.74 0.85 -12.37
N ALA A 222 -7.68 1.39 -11.60
CA ALA A 222 -7.57 1.51 -10.15
C ALA A 222 -8.96 1.36 -9.50
N LEU A 223 -8.97 0.80 -8.29
CA LEU A 223 -10.16 0.42 -7.53
C LEU A 223 -10.08 1.06 -6.14
N PHE A 224 -11.19 1.67 -5.71
CA PHE A 224 -11.35 2.11 -4.33
C PHE A 224 -11.61 0.89 -3.44
N LEU A 225 -10.88 0.76 -2.33
CA LEU A 225 -11.03 -0.34 -1.38
C LEU A 225 -12.17 -0.02 -0.39
N ASP A 226 -12.18 -0.52 0.85
CA ASP A 226 -13.27 -0.20 1.79
C ASP A 226 -13.40 1.32 2.07
N GLY A 227 -14.66 1.77 2.23
CA GLY A 227 -15.04 3.15 2.49
C GLY A 227 -15.72 3.38 3.84
N SER A 228 -15.72 2.37 4.69
CA SER A 228 -16.13 2.44 6.10
C SER A 228 -14.95 2.92 6.95
N VAL A 229 -13.79 2.28 6.78
CA VAL A 229 -12.52 2.61 7.43
C VAL A 229 -11.38 2.41 6.41
N SER A 230 -10.37 3.28 6.46
CA SER A 230 -9.10 3.07 5.74
C SER A 230 -7.97 3.09 6.77
N SER A 231 -7.10 2.09 6.74
CA SER A 231 -6.02 1.90 7.73
C SER A 231 -4.83 1.17 7.11
N LEU A 232 -3.62 1.51 7.55
CA LEU A 232 -2.36 0.97 7.05
C LEU A 232 -1.45 0.48 8.18
N TYR A 233 -0.84 -0.68 7.95
CA TYR A 233 0.34 -1.20 8.65
C TYR A 233 1.51 -1.14 7.67
N ALA A 234 2.54 -0.39 8.01
CA ALA A 234 3.74 -0.19 7.21
C ALA A 234 4.96 -0.06 8.15
N PRO A 235 5.58 -1.18 8.57
CA PRO A 235 6.64 -1.19 9.57
C PRO A 235 7.90 -0.43 9.10
N GLY A 236 8.14 -0.40 7.78
CA GLY A 236 9.20 0.41 7.16
C GLY A 236 9.07 1.93 7.35
N LEU A 237 7.87 2.40 7.74
CA LEU A 237 7.56 3.79 8.08
C LEU A 237 7.22 3.96 9.58
N GLY A 238 7.40 2.91 10.40
CA GLY A 238 7.01 2.90 11.81
C GLY A 238 5.49 3.00 12.05
N ARG A 239 4.66 2.73 11.04
CA ARG A 239 3.21 2.94 11.08
C ARG A 239 2.45 1.64 11.37
N SER A 240 1.52 1.70 12.32
CA SER A 240 0.54 0.65 12.60
C SER A 240 -0.77 1.29 13.07
N ASP A 241 -1.70 1.52 12.15
CA ASP A 241 -2.98 2.15 12.46
C ASP A 241 -3.86 1.26 13.35
N LEU A 242 -4.45 1.86 14.40
CA LEU A 242 -5.51 1.24 15.18
C LEU A 242 -6.88 1.57 14.54
N SER A 243 -7.69 0.54 14.32
CA SER A 243 -8.96 0.65 13.60
C SER A 243 -10.10 -0.02 14.38
N ARG A 244 -11.34 0.23 13.95
CA ARG A 244 -12.47 -0.66 14.25
C ARG A 244 -12.21 -2.05 13.63
N PRO A 245 -12.97 -3.10 14.03
CA PRO A 245 -12.89 -4.40 13.38
C PRO A 245 -12.97 -4.30 11.86
N LEU A 246 -11.93 -4.82 11.20
CA LEU A 246 -11.79 -4.84 9.75
C LEU A 246 -12.33 -6.15 9.19
N GLY A 247 -12.87 -6.10 7.97
CA GLY A 247 -13.16 -7.27 7.17
C GLY A 247 -11.90 -7.84 6.52
N PRO A 248 -11.97 -8.28 5.25
CA PRO A 248 -10.80 -8.78 4.55
C PRO A 248 -9.67 -7.75 4.47
N LEU A 249 -8.44 -8.25 4.56
CA LEU A 249 -7.19 -7.50 4.51
C LEU A 249 -6.42 -7.88 3.24
N VAL A 250 -5.54 -6.98 2.80
CA VAL A 250 -4.58 -7.17 1.71
C VAL A 250 -3.20 -6.77 2.20
N GLY A 251 -2.17 -7.53 1.83
CA GLY A 251 -0.79 -7.20 2.20
C GLY A 251 0.25 -7.80 1.27
N ALA A 252 1.43 -7.19 1.26
CA ALA A 252 2.62 -7.78 0.63
C ALA A 252 3.39 -8.60 1.66
N VAL A 253 3.76 -9.82 1.27
CA VAL A 253 4.66 -10.68 2.03
C VAL A 253 5.90 -11.01 1.19
N ALA A 254 7.06 -11.08 1.87
CA ALA A 254 8.28 -11.60 1.28
C ALA A 254 8.03 -13.02 0.69
N LYS A 255 8.69 -13.34 -0.43
CA LYS A 255 8.66 -14.68 -1.04
C LYS A 255 9.41 -15.69 -0.17
#